data_AF-A0A858R4L7-F1
#
_entry.id   AF-A0A858R4L7-F1
#
_cell.length_a   1.000
_cell.length_b   1.000
_cell.length_c   1.000
_cell.angle_alpha   90.00
_cell.angle_beta   90.00
_cell.angle_gamma   90.00
#
_symmetry.space_group_name_H-M   'P 1'
#
loop_
_entity.id
_entity.type
_entity.pdbx_description
1 polymer ?
#
loop_
_entity_poly.entity_id
_entity_poly.type
_entity_poly.pdbx_seq_one_letter_code
_entity_poly.pdbx_strand_id
1 'polypeptide(L)'
;MSDERQPPSLAELDARLREARRVAGLDPVEPSPYEAMGNGSGGSDMGLGLRIGVELVAGVILGLLLGLGLDKWLGIAPWGLIIGVFVGALAGFMNVYRVANGQGYAAGFKASGDGPPKAGPGAE
;
A
#
# COMPACT_ATOMS: atom_id res chain seq x y z
N MET A 1 7.14 35.67 41.38
CA MET A 1 7.93 35.15 40.24
C MET A 1 7.71 33.64 40.21
N SER A 2 6.73 33.19 39.45
CA SER A 2 6.42 31.77 39.26
C SER A 2 6.35 31.57 37.74
N ASP A 3 7.49 31.25 37.12
CA ASP A 3 7.52 30.82 35.72
C ASP A 3 6.88 29.43 35.66
N GLU A 4 5.61 29.37 35.24
CA GLU A 4 4.96 28.12 34.87
C GLU A 4 5.59 27.61 33.57
N ARG A 5 6.59 26.73 33.68
CA ARG A 5 7.07 25.93 32.54
C ARG A 5 5.96 24.99 32.11
N GLN A 6 5.14 25.40 31.14
CA GLN A 6 4.30 24.48 30.39
C GLN A 6 5.21 23.42 29.74
N PRO A 7 5.02 22.12 30.03
CA PRO A 7 5.76 21.07 29.33
C PRO A 7 5.40 21.15 27.84
N PRO A 8 6.37 20.95 26.93
CA PRO A 8 6.11 20.96 25.50
C PRO A 8 4.98 19.97 25.20
N SER A 9 4.00 20.43 24.42
CA SER A 9 2.83 19.63 24.10
C SER A 9 3.26 18.32 23.42
N LEU A 10 2.55 17.23 23.71
CA LEU A 10 2.84 15.92 23.09
C LEU A 10 2.84 15.99 21.55
N ALA A 11 2.09 16.95 20.99
CA ALA A 11 2.08 17.23 19.55
C ALA A 11 3.44 17.70 19.02
N GLU A 12 4.19 18.49 19.79
CA GLU A 12 5.51 18.98 19.41
C GLU A 12 6.58 17.88 19.58
N LEU A 13 6.45 17.06 20.63
CA LEU A 13 7.28 15.86 20.79
C LEU A 13 7.05 14.88 19.64
N ASP A 14 5.80 14.62 19.28
CA ASP A 14 5.44 13.74 18.16
C ASP A 14 5.94 14.27 16.82
N ALA A 15 5.92 15.60 16.63
CA ALA A 15 6.46 16.24 15.44
C ALA A 15 7.99 16.06 15.37
N ARG A 16 8.69 16.25 16.50
CA ARG A 16 10.14 16.04 16.59
C ARG A 16 10.54 14.58 16.46
N LEU A 17 9.76 13.64 17.02
CA LEU A 17 10.01 12.21 16.91
C LEU A 17 9.82 11.72 15.48
N ARG A 18 8.79 12.24 14.78
CA ARG A 18 8.58 11.97 13.36
C ARG A 18 9.68 12.55 12.48
N GLU A 19 10.11 13.78 12.76
CA GLU A 19 11.20 14.40 12.02
C GLU A 19 12.52 13.65 12.21
N ALA A 20 12.85 13.28 13.45
CA ALA A 20 14.03 12.47 13.74
C ALA A 20 13.96 11.09 13.07
N ARG A 21 12.78 10.45 13.02
CA ARG A 21 12.60 9.16 12.36
C ARG A 21 12.73 9.24 10.83
N ARG A 22 12.24 10.32 10.20
CA ARG A 22 12.43 10.58 8.77
C ARG A 22 13.89 10.82 8.43
N VAL A 23 14.58 11.67 9.20
CA VAL A 23 16.00 11.98 9.00
C VAL A 23 16.86 10.73 9.19
N ALA A 24 16.45 9.83 10.09
CA ALA A 24 17.12 8.55 10.31
C ALA A 24 16.75 7.45 9.29
N GLY A 25 15.81 7.70 8.36
CA GLY A 25 15.34 6.70 7.39
C GLY A 25 14.65 5.48 8.03
N LEU A 26 14.15 5.61 9.25
CA LEU A 26 13.57 4.53 10.07
C LEU A 26 12.03 4.44 9.91
N ASP A 27 11.52 4.85 8.75
CA ASP A 27 10.12 4.61 8.41
C ASP A 27 9.90 3.09 8.36
N PRO A 28 8.98 2.53 9.17
CA PRO A 28 8.69 1.11 9.14
C PRO A 28 7.86 0.84 7.88
N VAL A 29 8.55 0.57 6.77
CA VAL A 29 7.99 -0.28 5.73
C VAL A 29 8.65 -1.62 5.95
N GLU A 30 8.03 -2.49 6.74
CA GLU A 30 8.28 -3.92 6.52
C GLU A 30 7.67 -4.22 5.16
N PRO A 31 8.50 -4.40 4.11
CA PRO A 31 7.95 -4.82 2.85
C PRO A 31 7.41 -6.21 3.11
N SER A 32 6.14 -6.41 2.80
CA SER A 32 5.65 -7.77 2.62
C SER A 32 6.63 -8.50 1.68
N PRO A 33 6.98 -9.79 1.88
CA PRO A 33 8.00 -10.47 1.06
C PRO A 33 7.77 -10.34 -0.46
N TYR A 34 6.55 -10.01 -0.87
CA TYR A 34 6.12 -9.73 -2.23
C TYR A 34 6.52 -8.33 -2.77
N GLU A 35 6.76 -7.33 -1.90
CA GLU A 35 7.13 -5.95 -2.27
C GLU A 35 8.65 -5.77 -2.48
N ALA A 36 9.49 -6.58 -1.84
CA ALA A 36 10.95 -6.51 -1.96
C ALA A 36 11.45 -6.85 -3.38
N MET A 37 10.64 -7.54 -4.20
CA MET A 37 11.02 -7.91 -5.56
C MET A 37 10.84 -6.77 -6.58
N GLY A 38 10.13 -5.67 -6.23
CA GLY A 38 9.70 -4.65 -7.20
C GLY A 38 10.30 -3.26 -7.08
N ASN A 39 11.04 -2.94 -6.01
CA ASN A 39 11.45 -1.57 -5.73
C ASN A 39 12.88 -1.26 -6.21
N GLY A 40 13.05 -1.12 -7.52
CA GLY A 40 14.21 -0.41 -8.10
C GLY A 40 13.93 1.09 -8.07
N SER A 41 14.65 1.83 -7.23
CA SER A 41 14.52 3.28 -7.04
C SER A 41 14.85 4.07 -8.31
N GLY A 42 13.81 4.55 -9.02
CA GLY A 42 13.94 5.51 -10.11
C GLY A 42 12.80 5.43 -11.13
N GLY A 43 11.73 6.23 -10.94
CA GLY A 43 10.62 6.38 -11.89
C GLY A 43 9.29 5.87 -11.35
N SER A 44 8.50 6.76 -10.73
CA SER A 44 7.24 6.44 -10.04
C SER A 44 6.22 5.70 -10.90
N ASP A 45 6.23 5.95 -12.21
CA ASP A 45 5.20 5.43 -13.12
C ASP A 45 5.58 4.06 -13.69
N MET A 46 6.89 3.84 -13.93
CA MET A 46 7.43 2.57 -14.40
C MET A 46 7.34 1.49 -13.30
N GLY A 47 7.64 1.86 -12.05
CA GLY A 47 7.56 0.96 -10.90
C GLY A 47 6.12 0.49 -10.63
N LEU A 48 5.14 1.39 -10.79
CA LEU A 48 3.73 1.04 -10.63
C LEU A 48 3.27 0.06 -11.72
N GLY A 49 3.63 0.32 -12.99
CA GLY A 49 3.30 -0.56 -14.11
C GLY A 49 3.89 -1.96 -13.95
N LEU A 50 5.16 -2.06 -13.51
CA LEU A 50 5.80 -3.33 -13.22
C LEU A 50 5.13 -4.07 -12.07
N ARG A 51 4.78 -3.38 -10.98
CA ARG A 51 4.04 -3.99 -9.85
C ARG A 51 2.71 -4.57 -10.32
N ILE A 52 1.93 -3.81 -11.08
CA ILE A 52 0.65 -4.26 -11.63
C ILE A 52 0.86 -5.50 -12.51
N GLY A 53 1.87 -5.49 -13.38
CA GLY A 53 2.22 -6.63 -14.22
C GLY A 53 2.55 -7.88 -13.41
N VAL A 54 3.38 -7.74 -12.37
CA VAL A 54 3.78 -8.85 -11.49
C VAL A 54 2.57 -9.43 -10.74
N GLU A 55 1.68 -8.59 -10.20
CA GLU A 55 0.46 -9.03 -9.50
C GLU A 55 -0.46 -9.86 -10.41
N LEU A 56 -0.65 -9.41 -11.66
CA LEU A 56 -1.46 -10.14 -12.65
C LEU A 56 -0.84 -11.50 -12.99
N VAL A 57 0.46 -11.52 -13.29
CA VAL A 57 1.18 -12.75 -13.65
C VAL A 57 1.21 -13.72 -12.47
N ALA A 58 1.47 -13.22 -11.26
CA ALA A 58 1.48 -14.04 -10.04
C ALA A 58 0.12 -14.68 -9.78
N GLY A 59 -0.99 -13.94 -9.93
CA GLY A 59 -2.35 -14.47 -9.79
C GLY A 59 -2.64 -15.60 -10.79
N VAL A 60 -2.27 -15.42 -12.06
CA VAL A 60 -2.45 -16.45 -13.10
C VAL A 60 -1.61 -17.69 -12.81
N ILE A 61 -0.33 -17.53 -12.45
CA ILE A 61 0.55 -18.66 -12.10
C ILE A 61 -0.03 -19.44 -10.92
N LEU A 62 -0.48 -18.75 -9.86
CA LEU A 62 -1.10 -19.39 -8.71
C LEU A 62 -2.37 -20.15 -9.10
N GLY A 63 -3.23 -19.57 -9.94
CA GLY A 63 -4.43 -20.22 -10.46
C GLY A 63 -4.12 -21.47 -11.28
N LEU A 64 -3.08 -21.43 -12.12
CA LEU A 64 -2.61 -22.59 -12.89
C LEU A 64 -2.08 -23.70 -11.99
N LEU A 65 -1.25 -23.36 -10.99
CA LEU A 65 -0.72 -24.34 -10.04
C LEU A 65 -1.83 -25.00 -9.24
N LEU A 66 -2.80 -24.22 -8.74
CA LEU A 66 -3.96 -24.74 -8.03
C LEU A 66 -4.82 -25.63 -8.93
N GLY A 67 -5.14 -25.15 -10.14
CA GLY A 67 -5.94 -25.89 -11.10
C GLY A 67 -5.32 -27.23 -11.51
N LEU A 68 -4.00 -27.24 -11.78
CA LEU A 68 -3.24 -28.47 -12.04
C LEU A 68 -3.21 -29.42 -10.84
N GLY A 69 -3.07 -28.88 -9.64
CA GLY A 69 -3.12 -29.69 -8.40
C GLY A 69 -4.48 -30.35 -8.21
N LEU A 70 -5.56 -29.58 -8.41
CA LEU A 70 -6.95 -30.05 -8.37
C LEU A 70 -7.21 -31.13 -9.42
N ASP A 71 -6.81 -30.89 -10.67
CA ASP A 71 -6.96 -31.84 -11.77
C ASP A 71 -6.26 -33.16 -11.49
N LYS A 72 -5.04 -33.12 -10.93
CA LYS A 72 -4.28 -34.32 -10.59
C LYS A 72 -4.85 -35.07 -9.39
N TRP A 73 -5.38 -34.34 -8.40
CA TRP A 73 -5.91 -34.95 -7.19
C TRP A 73 -7.29 -35.59 -7.42
N LEU A 74 -8.16 -34.92 -8.18
CA LEU A 74 -9.53 -35.34 -8.41
C LEU A 74 -9.71 -36.12 -9.73
N GLY A 75 -8.72 -36.14 -10.61
CA GLY A 75 -8.81 -36.78 -11.92
C GLY A 75 -9.77 -36.07 -12.89
N ILE A 76 -10.05 -34.78 -12.66
CA ILE A 76 -11.05 -33.99 -13.41
C ILE A 76 -10.43 -33.16 -14.55
N ALA A 77 -9.21 -33.49 -14.98
CA ALA A 77 -8.51 -32.72 -16.00
C ALA A 77 -9.34 -32.60 -17.31
N PRO A 78 -9.45 -31.40 -17.93
CA PRO A 78 -8.80 -30.13 -17.58
C PRO A 78 -9.70 -29.14 -16.80
N TRP A 79 -10.77 -29.59 -16.14
CA TRP A 79 -11.79 -28.70 -15.58
C TRP A 79 -11.28 -27.85 -14.41
N GLY A 80 -10.47 -28.42 -13.51
CA GLY A 80 -9.82 -27.70 -12.42
C GLY A 80 -8.86 -26.64 -12.93
N LEU A 81 -8.10 -26.94 -14.00
CA LEU A 81 -7.29 -25.96 -14.73
C LEU A 81 -8.12 -24.79 -15.28
N ILE A 82 -9.22 -25.09 -15.98
CA ILE A 82 -10.09 -24.05 -16.57
C ILE A 82 -10.58 -23.10 -15.49
N ILE A 83 -11.14 -23.65 -14.40
CA ILE A 83 -11.63 -22.86 -13.26
C ILE A 83 -10.47 -22.09 -12.60
N GLY A 84 -9.33 -22.76 -12.39
CA GLY A 84 -8.14 -22.19 -11.78
C GLY A 84 -7.61 -20.96 -12.52
N VAL A 85 -7.61 -20.98 -13.87
CA VAL A 85 -7.22 -19.81 -14.68
C VAL A 85 -8.14 -18.62 -14.43
N PHE A 86 -9.47 -18.81 -14.44
CA PHE A 86 -10.42 -17.73 -14.18
C PHE A 86 -10.29 -17.19 -12.76
N VAL A 87 -10.14 -18.07 -11.77
CA VAL A 87 -9.95 -17.67 -10.37
C VAL A 87 -8.64 -16.89 -10.20
N GLY A 88 -7.54 -17.37 -10.79
CA GLY A 88 -6.24 -16.71 -10.72
C GLY A 88 -6.23 -15.34 -11.41
N ALA A 89 -6.84 -15.25 -12.59
CA ALA A 89 -7.02 -13.98 -13.29
C ALA A 89 -7.86 -13.00 -12.46
N LEU A 90 -9.00 -13.45 -11.92
CA LEU A 90 -9.87 -12.61 -11.10
C LEU A 90 -9.17 -12.14 -9.83
N ALA A 91 -8.40 -13.01 -9.16
CA ALA A 91 -7.59 -12.65 -8.02
C ALA A 91 -6.52 -11.60 -8.37
N GLY A 92 -5.80 -11.77 -9.48
CA GLY A 92 -4.84 -10.79 -9.99
C GLY A 92 -5.50 -9.43 -10.27
N PHE A 93 -6.65 -9.42 -10.96
CA PHE A 93 -7.42 -8.20 -11.19
C PHE A 93 -7.89 -7.55 -9.88
N MET A 94 -8.33 -8.34 -8.90
CA MET A 94 -8.79 -7.82 -7.61
C MET A 94 -7.64 -7.19 -6.82
N ASN A 95 -6.44 -7.77 -6.88
CA ASN A 95 -5.24 -7.18 -6.30
C ASN A 95 -4.89 -5.83 -6.94
N VAL A 96 -4.92 -5.76 -8.27
CA VAL A 96 -4.68 -4.51 -9.02
C VAL A 96 -5.74 -3.47 -8.72
N TYR A 97 -7.02 -3.86 -8.69
CA TYR A 97 -8.14 -2.98 -8.33
C TYR A 97 -7.98 -2.40 -6.91
N ARG A 98 -7.52 -3.22 -5.96
CA ARG A 98 -7.22 -2.76 -4.59
C ARG A 98 -6.11 -1.72 -4.56
N VAL A 99 -5.06 -1.89 -5.37
CA VAL A 99 -3.98 -0.89 -5.52
C VAL A 99 -4.51 0.38 -6.17
N ALA A 100 -5.27 0.25 -7.26
CA ALA A 100 -5.81 1.39 -8.01
C ALA A 100 -6.80 2.25 -7.20
N ASN A 101 -7.60 1.64 -6.31
CA ASN A 101 -8.60 2.36 -5.51
C ASN A 101 -8.08 2.86 -4.15
N GLY A 102 -6.77 2.92 -3.94
CA GLY A 102 -6.23 3.44 -2.68
C GLY A 102 -6.42 2.51 -1.47
N GLN A 103 -7.05 1.33 -1.64
CA GLN A 103 -7.23 0.36 -0.55
C GLN A 103 -5.92 -0.35 -0.17
N GLY A 104 -4.96 -0.41 -1.10
CA GLY A 104 -3.56 -0.73 -0.81
C GLY A 104 -2.74 0.44 -0.26
N TYR A 105 -3.31 1.65 -0.21
CA TYR A 105 -2.70 2.88 0.27
C TYR A 105 -3.35 3.42 1.56
N ALA A 106 -4.20 2.62 2.23
CA ALA A 106 -4.85 3.01 3.49
C ALA A 106 -3.89 3.11 4.69
N ALA A 107 -2.59 2.86 4.52
CA ALA A 107 -1.58 3.22 5.49
C ALA A 107 -0.80 4.46 5.01
N GLY A 108 -1.41 5.66 5.06
CA GLY A 108 -0.59 6.87 4.89
C GLY A 108 -1.25 8.22 4.67
N PHE A 109 -2.51 8.34 4.26
CA PHE A 109 -3.09 9.67 4.02
C PHE A 109 -4.43 9.86 4.74
N LYS A 110 -4.36 10.41 5.95
CA LYS A 110 -5.51 11.09 6.55
C LYS A 110 -5.65 12.44 5.85
N ALA A 111 -6.69 12.58 5.04
CA ALA A 111 -7.14 13.88 4.59
C ALA A 111 -7.53 14.71 5.82
N SER A 112 -6.72 15.70 6.16
CA SER A 112 -7.14 16.81 7.00
C SER A 112 -7.40 17.97 6.06
N GLY A 113 -8.67 18.15 5.69
CA GLY A 113 -9.12 19.43 5.18
C GLY A 113 -9.06 20.45 6.32
N ASP A 114 -8.38 21.55 6.09
CA ASP A 114 -8.69 22.84 6.69
C ASP A 114 -8.12 23.92 5.77
N GLY A 115 -9.03 24.66 5.12
CA GLY A 115 -8.68 25.81 4.29
C GLY A 115 -8.06 26.93 5.14
N PRO A 116 -7.34 27.88 4.52
CA PRO A 116 -6.71 28.97 5.26
C PRO A 116 -7.76 29.78 6.02
N PRO A 117 -7.48 30.22 7.26
CA PRO A 117 -8.39 31.12 7.97
C PRO A 117 -8.59 32.39 7.15
N LYS A 118 -9.84 32.70 6.82
CA LYS A 118 -10.21 33.98 6.22
C LYS A 118 -9.91 35.08 7.23
N ALA A 119 -8.89 35.88 6.97
CA ALA A 119 -8.70 37.15 7.66
C ALA A 119 -9.79 38.12 7.19
N GLY A 120 -10.86 38.24 7.98
CA GLY A 120 -11.83 39.33 7.90
C GLY A 120 -11.26 40.61 8.52
N PRO A 121 -11.77 41.79 8.13
CA PRO A 121 -11.09 43.07 8.31
C PRO A 121 -11.39 43.71 9.67
N GLY A 122 -10.41 44.45 10.19
CA GLY A 122 -10.64 45.54 11.14
C GLY A 122 -10.19 45.28 12.57
N ALA A 123 -9.11 45.93 12.98
CA ALA A 123 -9.08 46.73 14.20
C ALA A 123 -8.00 47.80 14.01
N GLU A 124 -8.48 49.04 14.03
CA GLU A 124 -7.74 50.29 13.91
C GLU A 124 -6.83 50.54 15.13
#